data_AF-A0A535NYR3-F1
#
_entry.id   AF-A0A535NYR3-F1
#
_cell.length_a   1.000
_cell.length_b   1.000
_cell.length_c   1.000
_cell.angle_alpha   90.00
_cell.angle_beta   90.00
_cell.angle_gamma   90.00
#
_symmetry.space_group_name_H-M   'P 1'
#
loop_
_entity.id
_entity.type
_entity.pdbx_description
1 polymer ?
#
loop_
_entity_poly.entity_id
_entity_poly.type
_entity_poly.pdbx_seq_one_letter_code
_entity_poly.pdbx_strand_id
1 'polypeptide(L)' 'MKNAASTAVRTRFAGWSKPALQFFHGLKRDNSKAYFEAHRQVYEEQVREPMEALLTEIERDLGPDIDVKVFRLNRD' A
#
# COMPACT_ATOMS: atom_id res chain seq x y z
N MET A 1 20.88 7.90 -24.90
CA MET A 1 20.74 8.76 -23.72
C MET A 1 19.27 8.80 -23.31
N LYS A 2 18.86 7.91 -22.40
CA LYS A 2 17.55 7.97 -21.76
C LYS A 2 17.77 7.47 -20.34
N ASN A 3 17.45 8.31 -19.37
CA ASN A 3 16.92 8.00 -18.04
C ASN A 3 17.00 9.30 -17.23
N ALA A 4 16.03 10.18 -17.49
CA ALA A 4 15.69 11.20 -16.51
C ALA A 4 15.01 10.44 -15.36
N ALA A 5 15.78 10.20 -14.29
CA ALA A 5 15.23 9.69 -13.05
C ALA A 5 14.21 10.70 -12.54
N SER A 6 12.95 10.29 -12.49
CA SER A 6 11.87 11.06 -11.88
C SER A 6 12.22 11.28 -10.40
N THR A 7 12.56 12.51 -10.04
CA THR A 7 12.71 12.96 -8.65
C THR A 7 11.33 13.15 -8.03
N ALA A 8 10.54 12.08 -7.96
CA ALA A 8 9.44 12.02 -7.01
C ALA A 8 10.06 11.78 -5.63
N VAL A 9 9.68 12.60 -4.64
CA VAL A 9 10.03 12.34 -3.24
C VAL A 9 9.48 10.95 -2.90
N ARG A 10 10.36 9.96 -2.81
CA ARG A 10 9.97 8.60 -2.46
C ARG A 10 9.84 8.52 -0.95
N THR A 11 8.61 8.41 -0.47
CA THR A 11 8.31 8.13 0.93
C THR A 11 8.97 6.80 1.30
N ARG A 12 9.79 6.80 2.35
CA ARG A 12 10.42 5.59 2.89
C ARG A 12 9.37 4.76 3.64
N PHE A 13 9.44 3.44 3.55
CA PHE A 13 8.62 2.57 4.37
C PHE A 13 8.98 2.73 5.86
N ALA A 14 8.04 3.23 6.65
CA ALA A 14 8.18 3.46 8.08
C ALA A 14 7.32 2.52 8.94
N GLY A 15 6.75 1.47 8.34
CA GLY A 15 5.76 0.60 8.98
C GLY A 15 4.33 1.06 8.75
N TRP A 16 3.39 0.37 9.40
CA TRP A 16 1.97 0.69 9.36
C TRP A 16 1.54 1.53 10.56
N SER A 17 0.71 2.54 10.30
CA SER A 17 0.16 3.39 11.34
C SER A 17 -0.93 2.67 12.16
N LYS A 18 -1.24 3.18 13.35
CA LYS A 18 -2.34 2.66 14.18
C LYS A 18 -3.69 2.66 13.44
N PRO A 19 -4.07 3.71 12.67
CA PRO A 19 -5.26 3.68 11.82
C PRO A 19 -5.28 2.52 10.82
N ALA A 20 -4.15 2.18 10.20
CA ALA A 20 -4.06 1.04 9.28
C ALA A 20 -4.39 -0.28 10.00
N LEU A 21 -3.85 -0.48 11.21
CA LEU A 21 -4.17 -1.65 12.02
C LEU A 21 -5.67 -1.72 12.37
N GLN A 22 -6.26 -0.58 12.74
CA GLN A 22 -7.70 -0.50 13.04
C GLN A 22 -8.56 -0.81 11.81
N PHE A 23 -8.17 -0.32 10.63
CA PHE A 23 -8.81 -0.66 9.37
C PHE A 23 -8.81 -2.18 9.14
N PHE A 24 -7.68 -2.86 9.29
CA PHE A 24 -7.62 -4.32 9.13
C PHE A 24 -8.47 -5.07 10.17
N HIS A 25 -8.52 -4.60 11.42
CA HIS A 25 -9.40 -5.17 12.43
C HIS A 25 -10.89 -5.01 12.09
N GLY A 26 -11.28 -3.87 11.54
CA GLY A 26 -12.66 -3.63 11.08
C GLY A 26 -12.98 -4.45 9.83
N LEU A 27 -12.08 -4.48 8.84
CA LEU A 27 -12.23 -5.27 7.62
C LEU A 27 -12.39 -6.78 7.92
N LYS A 28 -11.67 -7.29 8.93
CA LYS A 28 -11.83 -8.68 9.39
C LYS A 28 -13.23 -8.95 9.95
N ARG A 29 -13.89 -7.95 10.54
CA ARG A 29 -15.24 -8.05 11.10
C ARG A 29 -16.33 -7.83 10.05
N ASP A 30 -16.05 -6.97 9.07
CA ASP A 30 -16.96 -6.59 7.98
C ASP A 30 -16.15 -6.39 6.69
N ASN A 31 -16.15 -7.40 5.81
CA ASN A 31 -15.43 -7.36 4.53
C ASN A 31 -16.34 -6.92 3.36
N SER A 32 -17.41 -6.19 3.67
CA SER A 32 -18.33 -5.68 2.65
C SER A 32 -17.72 -4.52 1.86
N LYS A 33 -18.21 -4.32 0.63
CA LYS A 33 -17.91 -3.11 -0.14
C LYS A 33 -18.27 -1.83 0.63
N ALA A 34 -19.39 -1.81 1.34
CA ALA A 34 -19.83 -0.63 2.09
C ALA A 34 -18.82 -0.22 3.17
N TYR A 35 -18.30 -1.19 3.94
CA TYR A 35 -17.23 -0.94 4.91
C TYR A 35 -15.98 -0.38 4.23
N PHE A 36 -15.53 -1.03 3.16
CA PHE A 36 -14.33 -0.60 2.45
C PHE A 36 -14.46 0.83 1.91
N GLU A 37 -15.56 1.15 1.25
CA GLU A 37 -15.83 2.48 0.70
C GLU A 37 -15.89 3.56 1.79
N ALA A 38 -16.49 3.24 2.95
CA ALA A 38 -16.55 4.14 4.09
C ALA A 38 -15.17 4.41 4.72
N HIS A 39 -14.19 3.53 4.52
CA HIS A 39 -12.83 3.66 5.06
C HIS A 39 -11.77 3.84 3.96
N ARG A 40 -12.17 4.17 2.73
CA ARG A 40 -11.28 4.22 1.55
C ARG A 40 -10.09 5.17 1.74
N GLN A 41 -10.30 6.32 2.36
CA GLN A 41 -9.21 7.26 2.65
C GLN A 41 -8.14 6.64 3.58
N VAL A 42 -8.55 5.90 4.61
CA VAL A 42 -7.61 5.20 5.49
C VAL A 42 -6.86 4.12 4.72
N TYR A 43 -7.53 3.39 3.84
CA TYR A 43 -6.86 2.43 2.97
C TYR A 43 -5.83 3.11 2.06
N GLU A 44 -6.19 4.19 1.35
CA GLU A 44 -5.32 4.88 0.41
C GLU A 44 -4.07 5.44 1.11
N GLU A 45 -4.26 6.24 2.16
CA GLU A 45 -3.16 6.97 2.82
C GLU A 45 -2.35 6.07 3.78
N GLN A 46 -3.02 5.17 4.50
CA GLN A 46 -2.40 4.48 5.64
C GLN A 46 -2.03 3.03 5.33
N VAL A 47 -2.55 2.45 4.23
CA VAL A 47 -2.25 1.08 3.83
C VAL A 47 -1.54 1.05 2.48
N ARG A 48 -2.13 1.67 1.45
CA ARG A 48 -1.64 1.59 0.07
C ARG A 48 -0.33 2.35 -0.11
N GLU A 49 -0.25 3.61 0.34
CA GLU A 49 0.99 4.37 0.24
C GLU A 49 2.18 3.69 0.96
N PRO A 50 2.05 3.21 2.21
CA PRO A 50 3.12 2.44 2.85
C PRO A 50 3.47 1.13 2.13
N MET A 51 2.48 0.44 1.54
CA MET A 51 2.74 -0.76 0.73
C MET A 51 3.54 -0.44 -0.53
N GLU A 52 3.20 0.64 -1.25
CA GLU A 52 3.93 1.07 -2.44
C GLU A 52 5.38 1.50 -2.10
N ALA A 53 5.56 2.18 -0.95
CA ALA A 53 6.89 2.47 -0.41
C ALA A 53 7.70 1.20 -0.14
N LEU A 54 7.09 0.21 0.53
CA LEU A 54 7.74 -1.08 0.82
C LEU A 54 8.13 -1.82 -0.47
N LEU A 55 7.22 -1.90 -1.44
CA LEU A 55 7.49 -2.58 -2.71
C LEU A 55 8.61 -1.90 -3.50
N THR A 56 8.64 -0.56 -3.49
CA THR A 56 9.73 0.20 -4.13
C THR A 56 11.09 -0.10 -3.48
N GLU A 57 11.14 -0.28 -2.16
CA GLU A 57 12.37 -0.68 -1.48
C GLU A 57 12.77 -2.12 -1.80
N ILE A 58 11.81 -3.04 -1.91
CA ILE A 58 12.05 -4.44 -2.29
C ILE A 58 12.57 -4.54 -3.74
N GLU A 59 11.96 -3.83 -4.69
CA GLU A 59 12.41 -3.77 -6.08
C GLU A 59 13.84 -3.25 -6.20
N ARG A 60 14.20 -2.24 -5.39
CA ARG A 60 15.57 -1.70 -5.36
C ARG A 60 16.58 -2.76 -4.89
N ASP A 61 16.21 -3.54 -3.87
CA ASP A 61 17.15 -4.46 -3.21
C ASP A 61 17.24 -5.82 -3.91
N LEU A 62 16.17 -6.28 -4.59
CA LEU A 62 16.13 -7.57 -5.29
C LEU A 62 16.24 -7.47 -6.82
N GLY A 63 16.15 -6.26 -7.37
CA GLY A 63 16.29 -5.99 -8.80
C GLY A 63 14.95 -5.92 -9.55
N PRO A 64 14.94 -5.37 -10.77
CA PRO A 64 13.72 -5.05 -11.52
C PRO A 64 13.00 -6.27 -12.12
N ASP A 65 13.60 -7.46 -12.05
CA ASP A 65 13.03 -8.69 -12.61
C ASP A 65 12.02 -9.37 -11.66
N ILE A 66 11.80 -8.80 -10.47
CA ILE A 66 10.76 -9.26 -9.54
C ILE A 66 9.39 -8.69 -9.95
N ASP A 67 8.35 -9.50 -9.82
CA ASP A 67 6.96 -9.07 -10.01
C ASP A 67 6.34 -8.76 -8.64
N VAL A 68 6.14 -7.48 -8.32
CA VAL A 68 5.49 -7.04 -7.08
C VAL A 68 4.05 -6.62 -7.34
N LYS A 69 3.13 -7.08 -6.48
CA LYS A 69 1.69 -6.81 -6.62
C LYS A 69 1.05 -6.54 -5.28
N VAL A 70 0.23 -5.49 -5.23
CA VAL A 70 -0.73 -5.27 -4.14
C VAL A 70 -2.05 -5.91 -4.56
N PHE A 71 -2.47 -6.95 -3.83
CA PHE A 71 -3.75 -7.61 -4.09
C PHE A 71 -4.92 -6.82 -3.50
N ARG A 72 -6.09 -6.93 -4.14
CA ARG A 72 -7.32 -6.35 -3.60
C ARG A 72 -7.66 -6.96 -2.25
N LEU A 73 -7.94 -6.12 -1.26
CA LEU A 73 -8.28 -6.55 0.09
C LEU A 73 -9.75 -6.96 0.24
N ASN A 74 -10.67 -6.31 -0.49
CA ASN A 74 -12.09 -6.65 -0.43
C ASN A 74 -12.40 -7.97 -1.15
N ARG A 75 -13.39 -8.73 -0.65
CA ARG A 75 -13.82 -9.98 -1.29
C ARG A 75 -15.33 -10.15 -1.54
N ASP A 76 -16.16 -9.25 -1.03
CA ASP A 76 -17.57 -9.12 -1.44
C ASP A 76 -17.74 -8.18 -2.65
#